data_AF-A0A1C0YMS9-F1
#
_entry.id   AF-A0A1C0YMS9-F1
#
_cell.length_a   1.000
_cell.length_b   1.000
_cell.length_c   1.000
_cell.angle_alpha   90.00
_cell.angle_beta   90.00
_cell.angle_gamma   90.00
#
_symmetry.space_group_name_H-M   'P 1'
#
loop_
_entity.id
_entity.type
_entity.pdbx_description
1 polymer ?
#
loop_
_entity_poly.entity_id
_entity_poly.type
_entity_poly.pdbx_seq_one_letter_code
_entity_poly.pdbx_strand_id
1 'polypeptide(L)'
;METMPKLIYNGLNMMDEMGVVQITFDTTANRIHVLDKQYVCEPAYDYQKKAYTFSDETFACAKVLFHKKYILIDIINFEEWIKKVDWVFYSNKSVILRYVDARWYEYNWKSQQSFLYKNYQWKH
;
A
#
# COMPACT_ATOMS: atom_id res chain seq x y z
N MET A 1 0.57 -23.18 6.34
CA MET A 1 0.26 -21.80 5.90
C MET A 1 1.29 -20.92 6.54
N GLU A 2 2.26 -20.41 5.78
CA GLU A 2 3.17 -19.39 6.31
C GLU A 2 2.38 -18.14 6.65
N THR A 3 2.61 -17.60 7.84
CA THR A 3 2.01 -16.33 8.26
C THR A 3 2.77 -15.20 7.58
N MET A 4 2.11 -14.48 6.68
CA MET A 4 2.68 -13.29 6.04
C MET A 4 3.12 -12.27 7.10
N PRO A 5 4.31 -11.66 6.98
CA PRO A 5 4.75 -10.60 7.88
C PRO A 5 3.74 -9.44 7.91
N LYS A 6 3.50 -8.89 9.10
CA LYS A 6 2.59 -7.76 9.32
C LYS A 6 3.31 -6.66 10.08
N LEU A 7 2.97 -5.41 9.75
CA LEU A 7 3.47 -4.22 10.40
C LEU A 7 2.34 -3.22 10.63
N ILE A 8 2.41 -2.51 11.75
CA ILE A 8 1.57 -1.35 12.02
C ILE A 8 2.42 -0.11 11.80
N TYR A 9 1.93 0.79 10.94
CA TYR A 9 2.51 2.09 10.69
C TYR A 9 1.58 3.15 11.25
N ASN A 10 2.11 4.04 12.09
CA ASN A 10 1.36 5.16 12.65
C ASN A 10 1.85 6.45 11.98
N GLY A 11 0.92 7.35 11.67
CA GLY A 11 1.22 8.64 11.08
C GLY A 11 0.09 9.63 11.33
N LEU A 12 0.34 10.90 11.01
CA LEU A 12 -0.73 11.91 11.00
C LEU A 12 -1.51 11.79 9.69
N ASN A 13 -2.83 11.90 9.77
CA ASN A 13 -3.68 12.02 8.60
C ASN A 13 -3.81 13.48 8.16
N MET A 14 -4.60 13.73 7.11
CA MET A 14 -4.87 15.07 6.58
C MET A 14 -5.54 16.05 7.58
N MET A 15 -6.03 15.56 8.72
CA MET A 15 -6.66 16.36 9.77
C MET A 15 -5.73 16.56 10.98
N ASP A 16 -4.43 16.26 10.83
CA ASP A 16 -3.42 16.27 11.88
C ASP A 16 -3.74 15.32 13.06
N GLU A 17 -4.55 14.29 12.82
CA GLU A 17 -4.88 13.27 13.81
C GLU A 17 -4.02 12.03 13.62
N MET A 18 -3.64 11.38 14.74
CA MET A 18 -2.90 10.13 14.69
C MET A 18 -3.79 9.01 14.14
N GLY A 19 -3.36 8.42 13.04
CA GLY A 19 -4.01 7.30 12.39
C GLY A 19 -3.09 6.07 12.28
N VAL A 20 -3.73 4.93 12.06
CA VAL A 20 -3.10 3.62 12.00
C VAL A 20 -3.28 3.01 10.62
N VAL A 21 -2.17 2.63 10.01
CA VAL A 21 -2.10 1.91 8.74
C VAL A 21 -1.62 0.49 9.03
N GLN A 22 -2.35 -0.47 8.49
CA GLN A 22 -1.97 -1.87 8.62
C GLN A 22 -1.32 -2.37 7.33
N ILE A 23 -0.15 -2.97 7.46
CA ILE A 23 0.70 -3.35 6.32
C ILE A 23 0.96 -4.84 6.37
N THR A 24 0.73 -5.53 5.26
CA THR A 24 1.02 -6.96 5.11
C THR A 24 1.93 -7.18 3.91
N PHE A 25 2.93 -8.05 4.06
CA PHE A 25 3.92 -8.35 3.03
C PHE A 25 3.68 -9.75 2.45
N ASP A 26 3.45 -9.82 1.14
CA ASP A 26 3.50 -11.07 0.37
C ASP A 26 4.88 -11.12 -0.33
N THR A 27 5.83 -11.78 0.34
CA THR A 27 7.22 -11.89 -0.13
C THR A 27 7.35 -12.75 -1.37
N THR A 28 6.43 -13.69 -1.60
CA THR A 28 6.44 -14.55 -2.79
C THR A 28 6.06 -13.76 -4.03
N ALA A 29 5.08 -12.85 -3.90
CA ALA A 29 4.62 -12.00 -4.99
C ALA A 29 5.35 -10.64 -5.07
N ASN A 30 6.32 -10.36 -4.19
CA ASN A 30 6.91 -9.02 -4.02
C ASN A 30 5.86 -7.91 -3.88
N ARG A 31 4.83 -8.19 -3.07
CA ARG A 31 3.65 -7.33 -2.93
C ARG A 31 3.50 -6.78 -1.52
N ILE A 32 3.16 -5.49 -1.43
CA ILE A 32 2.79 -4.80 -0.19
C ILE A 32 1.31 -4.48 -0.23
N HIS A 33 0.60 -4.93 0.81
CA HIS A 33 -0.78 -4.59 1.06
C HIS A 33 -0.84 -3.50 2.12
N VAL A 34 -1.47 -2.37 1.78
CA VAL A 34 -1.60 -1.19 2.64
C VAL A 34 -3.08 -0.97 2.93
N LEU A 35 -3.52 -1.29 4.14
CA LEU A 35 -4.87 -0.99 4.61
C LEU A 35 -4.84 0.32 5.40
N ASP A 36 -5.44 1.35 4.82
CA ASP A 36 -5.47 2.69 5.38
C ASP A 36 -6.90 3.24 5.39
N LYS A 37 -7.55 3.11 6.55
CA LYS A 37 -8.92 3.61 6.75
C LYS A 37 -8.96 5.06 7.27
N GLN A 38 -7.80 5.67 7.51
CA GLN A 38 -7.71 6.99 8.14
C GLN A 38 -7.00 8.01 7.26
N TYR A 39 -6.68 7.65 6.01
CA TYR A 39 -6.06 8.54 5.03
C TYR A 39 -4.69 9.06 5.50
N VAL A 40 -3.90 8.18 6.10
CA VAL A 40 -2.56 8.48 6.64
C VAL A 40 -1.49 8.41 5.55
N CYS A 41 -1.61 7.49 4.59
CA CYS A 41 -0.63 7.33 3.51
C CYS A 41 -1.30 6.95 2.18
N GLU A 42 -2.51 7.47 1.94
CA GLU A 42 -3.29 7.22 0.73
C GLU A 42 -2.63 7.84 -0.52
N PRO A 43 -2.61 7.14 -1.67
CA PRO A 43 -2.18 7.72 -2.94
C PRO A 43 -3.02 8.94 -3.35
N ALA A 44 -2.40 9.91 -4.00
CA ALA A 44 -3.05 11.12 -4.47
C ALA A 44 -3.44 11.02 -5.95
N TYR A 45 -4.62 11.56 -6.30
CA TYR A 45 -5.02 11.70 -7.70
C TYR A 45 -4.47 12.98 -8.30
N ASP A 46 -3.63 12.87 -9.33
CA ASP A 46 -3.12 13.99 -10.10
C ASP A 46 -4.13 14.36 -11.20
N TYR A 47 -4.82 15.49 -11.01
CA TYR A 47 -5.84 15.98 -11.95
C TYR A 47 -5.27 16.41 -13.31
N GLN A 48 -4.00 16.84 -13.37
CA GLN A 48 -3.36 17.24 -14.62
C GLN A 48 -3.04 16.00 -15.46
N LYS A 49 -2.52 14.94 -14.83
CA LYS A 49 -2.19 13.67 -15.48
C LYS A 49 -3.37 12.72 -15.60
N LYS A 50 -4.48 13.01 -14.92
CA LYS A 50 -5.67 12.15 -14.78
C LYS A 50 -5.33 10.74 -14.30
N ALA A 51 -4.38 10.65 -13.37
CA ALA A 51 -3.85 9.38 -12.86
C ALA A 51 -3.50 9.47 -11.39
N TYR A 52 -3.54 8.34 -10.68
CA TYR A 52 -2.99 8.28 -9.32
C TYR A 52 -1.47 8.40 -9.33
N THR A 53 -0.95 8.87 -8.20
CA THR A 53 0.47 9.02 -7.91
C THR A 53 0.71 8.72 -6.42
N PHE A 54 1.96 8.39 -6.07
CA PHE A 54 2.35 8.35 -4.67
C PHE A 54 2.27 9.77 -4.11
N SER A 55 1.51 9.97 -3.01
CA SER A 55 1.52 11.21 -2.25
C SER A 55 2.80 11.32 -1.43
N ASP A 56 3.06 12.50 -0.86
CA ASP A 56 4.20 12.72 0.04
C ASP A 56 4.13 11.78 1.25
N GLU A 57 2.93 11.54 1.77
CA GLU A 57 2.66 10.63 2.86
C GLU A 57 2.86 9.17 2.46
N THR A 58 2.42 8.77 1.26
CA THR A 58 2.71 7.43 0.73
C THR A 58 4.22 7.24 0.58
N PHE A 59 4.95 8.24 0.08
CA PHE A 59 6.41 8.19 -0.04
C PHE A 59 7.10 8.08 1.32
N ALA A 60 6.64 8.83 2.33
CA ALA A 60 7.18 8.75 3.69
C ALA A 60 7.00 7.33 4.28
N CYS A 61 5.80 6.77 4.15
CA CYS A 61 5.51 5.40 4.55
C CYS A 61 6.43 4.40 3.80
N ALA A 62 6.48 4.50 2.47
CA ALA A 62 7.30 3.64 1.63
C ALA A 62 8.79 3.69 2.00
N LYS A 63 9.34 4.87 2.32
CA LYS A 63 10.72 5.01 2.80
C LYS A 63 10.94 4.24 4.10
N VAL A 64 10.02 4.32 5.06
CA VAL A 64 10.13 3.53 6.30
C VAL A 64 10.15 2.04 5.98
N LEU A 65 9.26 1.57 5.09
CA LEU A 65 9.20 0.16 4.69
C LEU A 65 10.48 -0.31 3.98
N PHE A 66 11.04 0.51 3.11
CA PHE A 66 12.29 0.23 2.42
C PHE A 66 13.44 -0.05 3.39
N HIS A 67 13.56 0.77 4.46
CA HIS A 67 14.58 0.57 5.49
C HIS A 67 14.36 -0.69 6.34
N LYS A 68 13.13 -1.19 6.42
CA LYS A 68 12.80 -2.41 7.17
C LYS A 68 13.14 -3.70 6.43
N LYS A 69 13.42 -3.64 5.12
CA LYS A 69 13.91 -4.76 4.29
C LYS A 69 13.03 -6.04 4.32
N TYR A 70 11.72 -5.91 4.54
CA TYR A 70 10.79 -7.07 4.53
C TYR A 70 10.56 -7.64 3.12
N ILE A 71 10.64 -6.80 2.08
CA ILE A 71 10.67 -7.24 0.69
C ILE A 71 12.11 -7.18 0.24
N LEU A 72 12.72 -8.36 0.12
CA LEU A 72 14.08 -8.55 -0.34
C LEU A 72 14.09 -8.56 -1.87
N ILE A 73 14.17 -7.38 -2.45
CA ILE A 73 14.65 -7.24 -3.82
C ILE A 73 16.09 -6.71 -3.66
N ASP A 74 17.05 -7.23 -4.43
CA ASP A 74 18.47 -6.81 -4.41
C ASP A 74 18.71 -5.35 -4.88
N ILE A 75 17.70 -4.49 -4.73
CA ILE A 75 17.70 -3.10 -5.12
C ILE A 75 18.16 -2.24 -3.94
N ILE A 76 19.24 -1.51 -4.19
CA ILE A 76 19.86 -0.59 -3.22
C ILE A 76 19.19 0.80 -3.29
N ASN A 77 18.51 1.13 -4.38
CA ASN A 77 17.88 2.43 -4.62
C ASN A 77 16.37 2.41 -4.32
N PHE A 78 15.93 3.30 -3.44
CA PHE A 78 14.52 3.51 -3.10
C PHE A 78 13.61 3.74 -4.32
N GLU A 79 14.04 4.56 -5.29
CA GLU A 79 13.23 4.90 -6.46
C GLU A 79 13.02 3.72 -7.41
N GLU A 80 13.99 2.80 -7.48
CA GLU A 80 13.83 1.57 -8.25
C GLU A 80 12.97 0.57 -7.49
N TRP A 81 13.16 0.49 -6.16
CA TRP A 81 12.43 -0.42 -5.31
C TRP A 81 10.92 -0.11 -5.35
N ILE A 82 10.55 1.16 -5.20
CA ILE A 82 9.14 1.56 -5.21
C ILE A 82 8.45 1.20 -6.54
N LYS A 83 9.18 1.27 -7.67
CA LYS A 83 8.70 0.93 -9.02
C LYS A 83 8.52 -0.58 -9.24
N LYS A 84 9.34 -1.41 -8.59
CA LYS A 84 9.32 -2.88 -8.76
C LYS A 84 8.40 -3.60 -7.79
N VAL A 85 8.13 -3.02 -6.62
CA VAL A 85 7.17 -3.57 -5.68
C VAL A 85 5.76 -3.44 -6.24
N ASP A 86 4.95 -4.49 -6.08
CA ASP A 86 3.52 -4.46 -6.36
C ASP A 86 2.80 -3.89 -5.12
N TRP A 87 2.23 -2.70 -5.22
CA TRP A 87 1.54 -2.05 -4.11
C TRP A 87 0.05 -2.19 -4.28
N VAL A 88 -0.65 -2.59 -3.22
CA VAL A 88 -2.11 -2.65 -3.19
C VAL A 88 -2.63 -1.86 -2.01
N PHE A 89 -3.33 -0.77 -2.29
CA PHE A 89 -3.91 0.13 -1.31
C PHE A 89 -5.41 -0.15 -1.16
N TYR A 90 -5.81 -0.39 0.08
CA TYR A 90 -7.18 -0.56 0.51
C TYR A 90 -7.52 0.67 1.35
N SER A 91 -8.31 1.58 0.79
CA SER A 91 -8.78 2.76 1.53
C SER A 91 -10.27 2.68 1.83
N ASN A 92 -10.80 3.67 2.55
CA ASN A 92 -12.24 3.78 2.83
C ASN A 92 -13.08 4.08 1.59
N LYS A 93 -12.45 4.50 0.48
CA LYS A 93 -13.14 4.61 -0.80
C LYS A 93 -13.52 3.19 -1.23
N SER A 94 -14.67 3.00 -1.87
CA SER A 94 -15.12 1.68 -2.37
C SER A 94 -14.30 1.18 -3.57
N VAL A 95 -12.99 1.39 -3.52
CA VAL A 95 -12.01 1.27 -4.60
C VAL A 95 -10.72 0.71 -4.01
N ILE A 96 -10.06 -0.17 -4.75
CA ILE A 96 -8.71 -0.66 -4.50
C ILE A 96 -7.80 -0.03 -5.54
N LEU A 97 -6.71 0.58 -5.08
CA LEU A 97 -5.68 1.12 -5.97
C LEU A 97 -4.51 0.16 -5.99
N ARG A 98 -4.00 -0.14 -7.18
CA ARG A 98 -2.82 -0.97 -7.34
C ARG A 98 -1.78 -0.27 -8.18
N TYR A 99 -0.54 -0.28 -7.71
CA TYR A 99 0.61 0.17 -8.47
C TYR A 99 1.52 -1.02 -8.79
N VAL A 100 1.66 -1.34 -10.07
CA VAL A 100 2.47 -2.46 -10.57
C VAL A 100 3.00 -2.12 -11.95
N ASP A 101 4.22 -2.56 -12.27
CA ASP A 101 4.89 -2.27 -13.54
C ASP A 101 4.90 -0.77 -13.91
N ALA A 102 5.15 0.04 -12.88
CA ALA A 102 5.15 1.50 -12.95
C ALA A 102 3.81 2.15 -13.40
N ARG A 103 2.69 1.45 -13.24
CA ARG A 103 1.34 1.91 -13.65
C ARG A 103 0.33 1.76 -12.52
N TRP A 104 -0.65 2.65 -12.50
CA TRP A 104 -1.77 2.62 -11.57
C TRP A 104 -2.99 1.95 -12.20
N TYR A 105 -3.65 1.12 -11.41
CA TYR A 105 -4.91 0.46 -11.74
C TYR A 105 -5.92 0.71 -10.63
N GLU A 106 -7.17 0.90 -11.04
CA GLU A 106 -8.30 1.10 -10.15
C GLU A 106 -9.25 -0.10 -10.25
N TYR A 107 -9.63 -0.67 -9.11
CA TYR A 107 -10.60 -1.77 -9.04
C TYR A 107 -11.73 -1.42 -8.08
N ASN A 108 -12.97 -1.78 -8.44
CA ASN A 108 -14.10 -1.62 -7.52
C ASN A 108 -14.02 -2.65 -6.37
N TRP A 109 -14.27 -2.20 -5.14
CA TRP A 109 -14.24 -3.05 -3.95
C TRP A 109 -15.18 -4.26 -4.03
N LYS A 110 -16.37 -4.09 -4.62
CA LYS A 110 -17.41 -5.12 -4.67
C LYS A 110 -17.05 -6.32 -5.55
N SER A 111 -16.12 -6.18 -6.51
CA SER A 111 -15.74 -7.26 -7.42
C SER A 111 -14.55 -8.11 -6.94
N GLN A 112 -13.80 -7.65 -5.93
CA GLN A 112 -12.53 -8.27 -5.49
C GLN A 112 -12.55 -8.70 -4.00
N GLN A 113 -13.67 -8.49 -3.31
CA GLN A 113 -13.84 -8.67 -1.86
C GLN A 113 -13.50 -10.10 -1.38
N SER A 114 -13.72 -11.12 -2.22
CA SER A 114 -13.48 -12.52 -1.86
C SER A 114 -12.02 -12.96 -1.94
N PHE A 115 -11.19 -12.34 -2.79
CA PHE A 115 -9.81 -12.77 -3.02
C PHE A 115 -8.81 -12.08 -2.06
N LEU A 116 -8.99 -10.77 -1.83
CA LEU A 116 -8.05 -9.97 -1.03
C LEU A 116 -8.41 -9.92 0.46
N TYR A 117 -9.65 -10.24 0.85
CA TYR A 117 -10.05 -10.27 2.26
C TYR A 117 -9.87 -11.67 2.88
N LYS A 118 -10.17 -12.75 2.14
CA LYS A 118 -10.02 -14.13 2.64
C LYS A 118 -8.55 -14.53 2.85
N ASN A 119 -7.64 -14.04 2.02
CA ASN A 119 -6.22 -14.46 2.07
C ASN A 119 -5.38 -13.66 3.08
N TYR A 120 -5.77 -12.44 3.46
CA TYR A 120 -4.93 -11.54 4.25
C TYR A 120 -5.39 -11.35 5.72
N GLN A 121 -6.46 -12.04 6.13
CA GLN A 121 -6.95 -12.12 7.52
C GLN A 121 -6.93 -10.78 8.27
N TRP A 122 -7.63 -9.78 7.72
CA TRP A 122 -8.02 -8.60 8.46
C TRP A 122 -9.23 -8.96 9.33
N LYS A 123 -8.98 -9.62 10.48
CA LYS A 123 -10.02 -9.90 11.46
C LYS A 123 -10.29 -8.63 12.26
N HIS A 124 -11.54 -8.19 12.26
CA HIS A 124 -12.07 -7.18 13.17
C HIS A 124 -12.03 -7.67 14.61
#